data_AF-A0A8U0QZT5-F1
#
_entry.id   AF-A0A8U0QZT5-F1
#
_cell.length_a   1.000
_cell.length_b   1.000
_cell.length_c   1.000
_cell.angle_alpha   90.00
_cell.angle_beta   90.00
_cell.angle_gamma   90.00
#
_symmetry.space_group_name_H-M   'P 1'
#
loop_
_entity.id
_entity.type
_entity.pdbx_description
1 polymer ?
#
loop_
_entity_poly.entity_id
_entity_poly.type
_entity_poly.pdbx_seq_one_letter_code
_entity_poly.pdbx_strand_id
1 'polypeptide(L)'
;MLPRGTGVVTRRPLILQLVHVDPGDGRKMKDENGVEGDEWGKFLHTKNKIYPDFSEIRQEIENETERISGINKGISDEPIHLKIFSPNVVNLTLVDLPGITKVPVGDQPQDIEVQIRELILKHISNPNSIILAVTAANTDMATSEALKVAREVDPDGRRTLAVVTKLDLMDAGTDAMDVLLGRVIPVKLGLIGVVNRSQLDINNKKSVSDAIRDEDAFLQKKYPSLANRNGTKYLARTLNRLLMHHIRDCLPELKTRINVLVAQYQSLLSSYGQPVEDQNATLLQLITKFAAEYCHTIEGTAKYIETAELCGGARICYIFHETFGRTLESVDPLGGLNTIDILTAIRNATGPRPSLFVPEVSFELLVKKQVKRLEEPSLRCVELVHEELQRIIQHCSNYSTQELLRFPKLHDAIVEVVTSLLRKRLPITNEMVHNLVAIELAYVNTKHPDFADACGVMNNNIGVEEKQNERTARCSPQG
;
A
#
# COMPACT_ATOMS: atom_id res chain seq x y z
N MET A 1 22.78 -22.00 -33.18
CA MET A 1 21.62 -21.42 -32.48
C MET A 1 21.95 -20.07 -31.85
N LEU A 2 22.72 -19.95 -30.77
CA LEU A 2 23.02 -18.61 -30.24
C LEU A 2 23.89 -17.79 -31.23
N PRO A 3 23.66 -16.47 -31.36
CA PRO A 3 24.55 -15.55 -32.06
C PRO A 3 25.96 -15.63 -31.47
N ARG A 4 27.00 -15.49 -32.30
CA ARG A 4 28.40 -15.51 -31.86
C ARG A 4 29.24 -14.55 -32.70
N GLY A 5 30.07 -13.74 -32.05
CA GLY A 5 30.94 -12.77 -32.68
C GLY A 5 31.90 -12.14 -31.67
N THR A 6 32.80 -11.28 -32.14
CA THR A 6 33.70 -10.48 -31.28
C THR A 6 32.95 -9.25 -30.77
N GLY A 7 32.90 -9.04 -29.45
CA GLY A 7 32.19 -7.91 -28.80
C GLY A 7 30.99 -8.36 -27.95
N VAL A 8 30.10 -7.42 -27.60
CA VAL A 8 28.83 -7.73 -26.89
C VAL A 8 27.86 -8.36 -27.88
N VAL A 9 27.75 -9.69 -27.83
CA VAL A 9 26.90 -10.46 -28.75
C VAL A 9 25.46 -10.54 -28.23
N THR A 10 25.29 -10.87 -26.95
CA THR A 10 23.99 -10.89 -26.28
C THR A 10 23.69 -9.48 -25.76
N ARG A 11 22.71 -8.79 -26.36
CA ARG A 11 22.29 -7.42 -26.00
C ARG A 11 20.94 -7.36 -25.28
N ARG A 12 20.24 -8.49 -25.21
CA ARG A 12 18.98 -8.69 -24.48
C ARG A 12 19.07 -9.99 -23.70
N PRO A 13 18.48 -10.08 -22.50
CA PRO A 13 18.36 -11.35 -21.80
C PRO A 13 17.65 -12.38 -22.69
N LEU A 14 18.22 -13.58 -22.83
CA LEU A 14 17.58 -14.68 -23.54
C LEU A 14 17.19 -15.76 -22.53
N ILE A 15 15.89 -15.95 -22.35
CA ILE A 15 15.31 -17.02 -21.54
C ILE A 15 15.19 -18.26 -22.44
N LEU A 16 16.19 -19.14 -22.34
CA LEU A 16 16.27 -20.39 -23.08
C LEU A 16 15.71 -21.54 -22.25
N GLN A 17 14.65 -22.17 -22.74
CA GLN A 17 14.00 -23.32 -22.12
C GLN A 17 14.26 -24.56 -22.98
N LEU A 18 15.14 -25.44 -22.51
CA LEU A 18 15.34 -26.76 -23.08
C LEU A 18 14.27 -27.71 -22.55
N VAL A 19 13.59 -28.39 -23.46
CA VAL A 19 12.50 -29.32 -23.17
C VAL A 19 12.86 -30.68 -23.77
N HIS A 20 13.03 -31.67 -22.91
CA HIS A 20 13.21 -33.06 -23.31
C HIS A 20 11.92 -33.59 -23.94
N VAL A 21 12.03 -34.19 -25.12
CA VAL A 21 10.92 -34.87 -25.80
C VAL A 21 11.26 -36.34 -25.94
N ASP A 22 10.43 -37.22 -25.40
CA ASP A 22 10.67 -38.65 -25.49
C ASP A 22 10.50 -39.15 -26.93
N PRO A 23 11.41 -39.99 -27.46
CA PRO A 23 11.32 -40.53 -28.82
C PRO A 23 10.04 -41.35 -29.08
N GLY A 24 9.38 -41.84 -28.02
CA GLY A 24 8.13 -42.59 -28.08
C GLY A 24 6.87 -41.76 -27.83
N ASP A 25 7.00 -40.51 -27.37
CA ASP A 25 5.87 -39.59 -27.25
C ASP A 25 5.60 -39.09 -28.67
N GLY A 26 4.51 -39.53 -29.30
CA GLY A 26 4.18 -39.39 -30.72
C GLY A 26 4.04 -37.95 -31.25
N ARG A 27 4.61 -36.94 -30.59
CA ARG A 27 4.86 -35.59 -31.09
C ARG A 27 5.99 -35.58 -32.12
N LYS A 28 5.93 -36.50 -33.09
CA LYS A 28 6.57 -36.30 -34.38
C LYS A 28 5.64 -35.39 -35.16
N MET A 29 5.96 -34.09 -35.26
CA MET A 29 5.15 -33.19 -36.06
C MET A 29 5.73 -33.03 -37.45
N LYS A 30 4.87 -33.34 -38.43
CA LYS A 30 5.00 -32.96 -39.83
C LYS A 30 4.67 -31.47 -39.94
N ASP A 31 5.59 -30.69 -40.49
CA ASP A 31 5.28 -29.35 -41.00
C ASP A 31 4.21 -29.44 -42.12
N GLU A 32 3.53 -28.34 -42.45
CA GLU A 32 2.66 -28.24 -43.63
C GLU A 32 3.41 -28.56 -44.95
N ASN A 33 4.75 -28.55 -44.88
CA ASN A 33 5.69 -28.92 -45.95
C ASN A 33 6.31 -30.33 -45.81
N GLY A 34 5.89 -31.14 -44.84
CA GLY A 34 6.29 -32.56 -44.73
C GLY A 34 7.71 -32.85 -44.26
N VAL A 35 8.43 -31.90 -43.65
CA VAL A 35 9.77 -32.13 -43.10
C VAL A 35 9.67 -32.71 -41.69
N GLU A 36 10.15 -33.94 -41.50
CA GLU A 36 10.33 -34.57 -40.19
C GLU A 36 11.62 -34.04 -39.53
N GLY A 37 11.48 -33.39 -38.38
CA GLY A 37 12.61 -32.97 -37.55
C GLY A 37 12.44 -33.49 -36.12
N ASP A 38 13.44 -34.21 -35.61
CA ASP A 38 13.45 -34.69 -34.22
C ASP A 38 13.72 -33.55 -33.20
N GLU A 39 14.13 -32.37 -33.68
CA GLU A 39 14.45 -31.19 -32.86
C GLU A 39 13.86 -29.92 -33.48
N TRP A 40 13.30 -29.02 -32.64
CA TRP A 40 12.73 -27.76 -33.12
C TRP A 40 12.72 -26.67 -32.03
N GLY A 41 12.57 -25.42 -32.44
CA GLY A 41 12.44 -24.25 -31.57
C GLY A 41 11.11 -23.52 -31.70
N LYS A 42 10.75 -22.75 -30.68
CA LYS A 42 9.56 -21.89 -30.65
C LYS A 42 9.82 -20.64 -29.82
N PHE A 43 9.53 -19.47 -30.40
CA PHE A 43 9.59 -18.21 -29.68
C PHE A 43 8.22 -17.82 -29.12
N LEU A 44 8.22 -17.02 -28.06
CA LEU A 44 6.99 -16.45 -27.50
C LEU A 44 6.37 -15.40 -28.43
N HIS A 45 7.20 -14.54 -29.04
CA HIS A 45 6.72 -13.43 -29.87
C HIS A 45 6.14 -13.86 -31.22
N THR A 46 6.56 -15.02 -31.75
CA THR A 46 6.02 -15.60 -32.99
C THR A 46 4.86 -16.58 -32.77
N LYS A 47 4.35 -16.64 -31.54
CA LYS A 47 3.18 -17.43 -31.10
C LYS A 47 3.25 -18.91 -31.43
N ASN A 48 2.86 -19.32 -32.64
CA ASN A 48 2.72 -20.73 -33.04
C ASN A 48 3.72 -21.17 -34.11
N LYS A 49 4.55 -20.26 -34.65
CA LYS A 49 5.57 -20.63 -35.64
C LYS A 49 6.60 -21.58 -35.01
N ILE A 50 6.85 -22.68 -35.70
CA ILE A 50 7.86 -23.69 -35.33
C ILE A 50 9.10 -23.44 -36.19
N TYR A 51 10.27 -23.57 -35.59
CA TYR A 51 11.56 -23.39 -36.25
C TYR A 51 12.33 -24.71 -36.26
N PRO A 52 12.34 -25.46 -37.38
CA PRO A 52 13.10 -26.70 -37.49
C PRO A 52 14.60 -26.44 -37.71
N ASP A 53 14.97 -25.32 -38.34
CA ASP A 53 16.37 -24.94 -38.57
C ASP A 53 16.90 -24.03 -37.46
N PHE A 54 17.94 -24.48 -36.75
CA PHE A 54 18.63 -23.71 -35.73
C PHE A 54 19.39 -22.48 -36.26
N SER A 55 19.59 -22.39 -37.56
CA SER A 55 20.14 -21.22 -38.25
C SER A 55 19.09 -20.11 -38.34
N GLU A 56 17.84 -20.45 -38.67
CA GLU A 56 16.72 -19.50 -38.61
C GLU A 56 16.47 -19.01 -37.18
N ILE A 57 16.58 -19.90 -36.20
CA ILE A 57 16.49 -19.50 -34.78
C ILE A 57 17.57 -18.48 -34.42
N ARG A 58 18.79 -18.64 -34.93
CA ARG A 58 19.86 -17.66 -34.71
C ARG A 58 19.49 -16.30 -35.29
N GLN A 59 19.09 -16.29 -36.56
CA GLN A 59 18.71 -15.08 -37.27
C GLN A 59 17.52 -14.39 -36.59
N GLU A 60 16.55 -15.16 -36.10
CA GLU A 60 15.42 -14.61 -35.35
C GLU A 60 15.85 -13.95 -34.04
N ILE A 61 16.81 -14.52 -33.29
CA ILE A 61 17.36 -13.88 -32.09
C ILE A 61 18.03 -12.54 -32.47
N GLU A 62 18.80 -12.51 -33.56
CA GLU A 62 19.47 -11.30 -34.06
C GLU A 62 18.43 -10.23 -34.47
N ASN A 63 17.45 -10.61 -35.29
CA ASN A 63 16.37 -9.74 -35.76
C ASN A 63 15.55 -9.14 -34.61
N GLU A 64 15.13 -9.97 -33.65
CA GLU A 64 14.35 -9.53 -32.50
C GLU A 64 15.18 -8.67 -31.53
N THR A 65 16.49 -8.93 -31.45
CA THR A 65 17.41 -8.05 -30.72
C THR A 65 17.51 -6.68 -31.38
N GLU A 66 17.71 -6.63 -32.69
CA GLU A 66 17.81 -5.37 -33.45
C GLU A 66 16.51 -4.57 -33.46
N ARG A 67 15.36 -5.27 -33.47
CA ARG A 67 14.04 -4.64 -33.47
C ARG A 67 13.81 -3.74 -32.25
N ILE A 68 14.26 -4.15 -31.07
CA ILE A 68 14.04 -3.43 -29.81
C ILE A 68 15.26 -2.58 -29.43
N SER A 69 16.47 -3.15 -29.53
CA SER A 69 17.70 -2.47 -29.10
C SER A 69 18.31 -1.55 -30.17
N GLY A 70 17.72 -1.53 -31.37
CA GLY A 70 18.21 -0.78 -32.52
C GLY A 70 19.56 -1.27 -33.05
N ILE A 71 20.06 -0.56 -34.06
CA ILE A 71 21.35 -0.85 -34.70
C ILE A 71 22.52 -0.31 -33.85
N ASN A 72 22.28 0.69 -32.99
CA ASN A 72 23.29 1.40 -32.19
C ASN A 72 23.83 0.63 -30.98
N LYS A 73 23.81 -0.71 -30.99
CA LYS A 73 24.42 -1.58 -29.95
C LYS A 73 23.94 -1.33 -28.51
N GLY A 74 22.75 -0.75 -28.33
CA GLY A 74 22.12 -0.59 -27.02
C GLY A 74 21.73 -1.92 -26.38
N ILE A 75 21.40 -1.89 -25.09
CA ILE A 75 20.92 -3.04 -24.32
C ILE A 75 19.48 -2.78 -23.88
N SER A 76 18.67 -3.83 -23.84
CA SER A 76 17.30 -3.77 -23.34
C SER A 76 17.09 -4.83 -22.26
N ASP A 77 16.28 -4.50 -21.26
CA ASP A 77 15.91 -5.41 -20.19
C ASP A 77 14.73 -6.34 -20.54
N GLU A 78 14.11 -6.16 -21.71
CA GLU A 78 13.04 -7.01 -22.20
C GLU A 78 13.57 -8.36 -22.70
N PRO A 79 13.22 -9.49 -22.07
CA PRO A 79 13.78 -10.78 -22.41
C PRO A 79 13.17 -11.41 -23.67
N ILE A 80 14.01 -12.06 -24.47
CA ILE A 80 13.57 -12.95 -25.55
C ILE A 80 13.29 -14.33 -24.95
N HIS A 81 12.11 -14.90 -25.21
CA HIS A 81 11.72 -16.21 -24.70
C HIS A 81 11.76 -17.26 -25.82
N LEU A 82 12.55 -18.31 -25.60
CA LEU A 82 12.83 -19.34 -26.60
C LEU A 82 12.77 -20.74 -25.98
N LYS A 83 11.90 -21.58 -26.51
CA LYS A 83 11.82 -23.01 -26.17
C LYS A 83 12.51 -23.84 -27.24
N ILE A 84 13.33 -24.79 -26.84
CA ILE A 84 13.94 -25.80 -27.71
C ILE A 84 13.49 -27.17 -27.25
N PHE A 85 13.02 -27.96 -28.21
CA PHE A 85 12.53 -29.32 -28.02
C PHE A 85 13.51 -30.27 -28.67
N SER A 86 14.02 -31.25 -27.91
CA SER A 86 14.97 -32.24 -28.41
C SER A 86 14.96 -33.49 -27.50
N PRO A 87 15.19 -34.70 -28.03
CA PRO A 87 15.39 -35.90 -27.23
C PRO A 87 16.78 -35.97 -26.57
N ASN A 88 17.70 -35.08 -26.96
CA ASN A 88 19.10 -35.08 -26.54
C ASN A 88 19.40 -34.08 -25.41
N VAL A 89 18.38 -33.36 -24.93
CA VAL A 89 18.52 -32.33 -23.88
C VAL A 89 17.79 -32.74 -22.62
N VAL A 90 18.21 -32.17 -21.49
CA VAL A 90 17.46 -32.26 -20.23
C VAL A 90 16.55 -31.05 -20.09
N ASN A 91 15.45 -31.22 -19.34
CA ASN A 91 14.60 -30.08 -18.98
C ASN A 91 15.40 -29.06 -18.16
N LEU A 92 15.70 -27.92 -18.77
CA LEU A 92 16.57 -26.90 -18.17
C LEU A 92 16.18 -25.53 -18.68
N THR A 93 16.01 -24.58 -17.76
CA THR A 93 15.82 -23.16 -18.11
C THR A 93 17.10 -22.40 -17.79
N LEU A 94 17.62 -21.67 -18.76
CA LEU A 94 18.78 -20.81 -18.62
C LEU A 94 18.38 -19.38 -19.00
N VAL A 95 18.98 -18.41 -18.32
CA VAL A 95 18.90 -16.99 -18.70
C VAL A 95 20.28 -16.57 -19.14
N ASP A 96 20.46 -16.37 -20.44
CA ASP A 96 21.70 -15.81 -20.99
C ASP A 96 21.63 -14.29 -20.89
N LEU A 97 22.65 -13.70 -20.27
CA LEU A 97 22.72 -12.26 -19.98
C LEU A 97 23.88 -11.63 -20.77
N PRO A 98 23.81 -10.32 -21.08
CA PRO A 98 24.94 -9.61 -21.67
C PRO A 98 26.23 -9.78 -20.86
N GLY A 99 27.34 -10.03 -21.55
CA GLY A 99 28.65 -10.17 -20.92
C GLY A 99 29.16 -8.82 -20.39
N ILE A 100 29.82 -8.85 -19.22
CA ILE A 100 30.39 -7.65 -18.59
C ILE A 100 31.51 -7.07 -19.48
N THR A 101 31.38 -5.81 -19.87
CA THR A 101 32.41 -5.07 -20.64
C THR A 101 32.84 -3.80 -19.91
N LYS A 102 34.16 -3.59 -19.77
CA LYS A 102 34.75 -2.44 -19.06
C LYS A 102 34.91 -1.17 -19.90
N VAL A 103 34.90 -1.30 -21.22
CA VAL A 103 35.13 -0.19 -22.14
C VAL A 103 34.03 -0.18 -23.18
N PRO A 104 33.29 0.94 -23.36
CA PRO A 104 32.29 1.05 -24.42
C PRO A 104 32.99 0.98 -25.77
N VAL A 105 32.44 0.18 -26.69
CA VAL A 105 32.99 0.02 -28.05
C VAL A 105 32.00 0.48 -29.13
N GLY A 106 32.45 1.37 -30.02
CA GLY A 106 31.62 1.96 -31.08
C GLY A 106 30.56 2.90 -30.50
N ASP A 107 29.31 2.77 -30.96
CA ASP A 107 28.18 3.64 -30.56
C ASP A 107 27.53 3.26 -29.21
N GLN A 108 28.19 2.44 -28.39
CA GLN A 108 27.68 2.08 -27.07
C GLN A 108 27.70 3.30 -26.13
N PRO A 109 26.70 3.43 -25.25
CA PRO A 109 26.65 4.53 -24.30
C PRO A 109 27.79 4.39 -23.26
N GLN A 110 28.26 5.51 -22.71
CA GLN A 110 29.40 5.52 -21.78
C GLN A 110 29.14 4.75 -20.48
N ASP A 111 27.87 4.61 -20.10
CA ASP A 111 27.37 3.90 -18.92
C ASP A 111 26.98 2.44 -19.21
N ILE A 112 27.35 1.87 -20.36
CA ILE A 112 26.97 0.51 -20.76
C ILE A 112 27.37 -0.55 -19.73
N GLU A 113 28.53 -0.38 -19.06
CA GLU A 113 28.99 -1.28 -17.99
C GLU A 113 28.01 -1.27 -16.81
N VAL A 114 27.53 -0.09 -16.42
CA VAL A 114 26.57 0.09 -15.32
C VAL A 114 25.24 -0.55 -15.70
N GLN A 115 24.73 -0.29 -16.92
CA GLN A 115 23.49 -0.88 -17.41
C GLN A 115 23.55 -2.41 -17.45
N ILE A 116 24.65 -3.00 -17.95
CA ILE A 116 24.86 -4.46 -17.96
C ILE A 116 24.87 -4.99 -16.53
N ARG A 117 25.59 -4.33 -15.63
CA ARG A 117 25.70 -4.75 -14.23
C ARG A 117 24.35 -4.69 -13.52
N GLU A 118 23.59 -3.61 -13.68
CA GLU A 118 22.24 -3.48 -13.13
C GLU A 118 21.30 -4.56 -13.68
N LEU A 119 21.37 -4.84 -14.98
CA LEU A 119 20.59 -5.89 -15.62
C LEU A 119 20.95 -7.28 -15.06
N ILE A 120 22.24 -7.56 -14.85
CA ILE A 120 22.70 -8.79 -14.21
C ILE A 120 22.16 -8.86 -12.78
N LEU A 121 22.39 -7.81 -11.97
CA LEU A 121 21.94 -7.73 -10.59
C LEU A 121 20.43 -7.92 -10.47
N LYS A 122 19.62 -7.35 -11.36
CA LYS A 122 18.17 -7.56 -11.42
C LYS A 122 17.79 -9.04 -11.50
N HIS A 123 18.53 -9.83 -12.27
CA HIS A 123 18.28 -11.27 -12.42
C HIS A 123 18.87 -12.09 -11.28
N ILE A 124 20.12 -11.84 -10.90
CA ILE A 124 20.82 -12.66 -9.89
C ILE A 124 20.46 -12.30 -8.45
N SER A 125 19.86 -11.14 -8.19
CA SER A 125 19.38 -10.75 -6.85
C SER A 125 18.17 -11.59 -6.40
N ASN A 126 17.49 -12.26 -7.32
CA ASN A 126 16.43 -13.19 -6.96
C ASN A 126 17.03 -14.36 -6.16
N PRO A 127 16.67 -14.54 -4.88
CA PRO A 127 17.23 -15.62 -4.05
C PRO A 127 16.89 -17.01 -4.63
N ASN A 128 15.80 -17.11 -5.39
CA ASN A 128 15.36 -18.32 -6.05
C ASN A 128 16.01 -18.49 -7.44
N SER A 129 17.28 -18.12 -7.60
CA SER A 129 18.05 -18.33 -8.83
C SER A 129 19.40 -19.00 -8.56
N ILE A 130 19.83 -19.85 -9.50
CA ILE A 130 21.18 -20.44 -9.49
C ILE A 130 22.07 -19.56 -10.39
N ILE A 131 23.18 -19.08 -9.85
CA ILE A 131 24.13 -18.23 -10.57
C ILE A 131 25.17 -19.14 -11.23
N LEU A 132 25.28 -19.06 -12.56
CA LEU A 132 26.32 -19.75 -13.32
C LEU A 132 27.48 -18.78 -13.61
N ALA A 133 28.51 -18.80 -12.77
CA ALA A 133 29.67 -17.91 -12.92
C ALA A 133 30.66 -18.49 -13.93
N VAL A 134 30.53 -18.10 -15.19
CA VAL A 134 31.38 -18.57 -16.30
C VAL A 134 32.67 -17.76 -16.37
N THR A 135 33.83 -18.42 -16.24
CA THR A 135 35.17 -17.80 -16.30
C THR A 135 36.06 -18.60 -17.25
N ALA A 136 37.03 -17.95 -17.90
CA ALA A 136 38.00 -18.62 -18.75
C ALA A 136 39.23 -19.09 -17.93
N ALA A 137 39.75 -20.28 -18.23
CA ALA A 137 40.88 -20.88 -17.53
C ALA A 137 42.22 -20.18 -17.80
N ASN A 138 42.33 -19.50 -18.95
CA ASN A 138 43.52 -18.76 -19.35
C ASN A 138 43.60 -17.36 -18.71
N THR A 139 42.68 -17.02 -17.81
CA THR A 139 42.68 -15.78 -17.03
C THR A 139 42.73 -16.09 -15.55
N ASP A 140 43.31 -15.21 -14.74
CA ASP A 140 43.32 -15.40 -13.29
C ASP A 140 41.90 -15.34 -12.72
N MET A 141 41.43 -16.48 -12.21
CA MET A 141 40.10 -16.62 -11.66
C MET A 141 39.86 -15.76 -10.43
N ALA A 142 40.90 -15.38 -9.68
CA ALA A 142 40.78 -14.47 -8.55
C ALA A 142 40.27 -13.07 -8.98
N THR A 143 40.46 -12.72 -10.25
CA THR A 143 40.03 -11.45 -10.86
C THR A 143 38.73 -11.57 -11.66
N SER A 144 38.03 -12.70 -11.58
CA SER A 144 36.79 -12.94 -12.32
C SER A 144 35.66 -11.99 -11.90
N GLU A 145 35.22 -11.15 -12.83
CA GLU A 145 34.08 -10.24 -12.62
C GLU A 145 32.77 -11.02 -12.39
N ALA A 146 32.60 -12.18 -13.04
CA ALA A 146 31.41 -13.02 -12.85
C ALA A 146 31.30 -13.51 -11.39
N LEU A 147 32.42 -13.93 -10.79
CA LEU A 147 32.45 -14.35 -9.39
C LEU A 147 32.34 -13.17 -8.42
N LYS A 148 32.91 -12.01 -8.77
CA LYS A 148 32.79 -10.78 -7.98
C LYS A 148 31.34 -10.32 -7.86
N VAL A 149 30.64 -10.20 -8.99
CA VAL A 149 29.23 -9.80 -9.02
C VAL A 149 28.34 -10.86 -8.36
N ALA A 150 28.65 -12.15 -8.50
CA ALA A 150 27.93 -13.21 -7.78
C ALA A 150 28.06 -13.08 -6.25
N ARG A 151 29.26 -12.78 -5.74
CA ARG A 151 29.50 -12.60 -4.29
C ARG A 151 28.78 -11.40 -3.68
N GLU A 152 28.42 -10.39 -4.46
CA GLU A 152 27.63 -9.24 -3.98
C GLU A 152 26.21 -9.66 -3.55
N VAL A 153 25.64 -10.68 -4.19
CA VAL A 153 24.27 -11.17 -3.93
C VAL A 153 24.21 -12.59 -3.34
N ASP A 154 25.36 -13.28 -3.28
CA ASP A 154 25.54 -14.62 -2.70
C ASP A 154 26.96 -14.72 -2.09
N PRO A 155 27.23 -14.01 -0.97
CA PRO A 155 28.57 -13.93 -0.38
C PRO A 155 29.12 -15.29 0.08
N ASP A 156 28.23 -16.19 0.51
CA ASP A 156 28.56 -17.55 0.95
C ASP A 156 28.71 -18.54 -0.21
N GLY A 157 28.35 -18.14 -1.44
CA GLY A 157 28.39 -18.99 -2.63
C GLY A 157 27.43 -20.18 -2.57
N ARG A 158 26.29 -20.06 -1.87
CA ARG A 158 25.32 -21.16 -1.63
C ARG A 158 24.59 -21.57 -2.89
N ARG A 159 24.34 -20.61 -3.79
CA ARG A 159 23.58 -20.78 -5.04
C ARG A 159 24.41 -20.43 -6.28
N THR A 160 25.72 -20.35 -6.13
CA THR A 160 26.66 -20.04 -7.20
C THR A 160 27.46 -21.29 -7.61
N LEU A 161 27.38 -21.64 -8.90
CA LEU A 161 28.18 -22.69 -9.55
C LEU A 161 29.20 -22.03 -10.46
N ALA A 162 30.49 -22.34 -10.30
CA ALA A 162 31.53 -21.80 -11.17
C ALA A 162 31.79 -22.74 -12.35
N VAL A 163 31.84 -22.18 -13.56
CA VAL A 163 32.17 -22.91 -14.79
C VAL A 163 33.47 -22.39 -15.37
N VAL A 164 34.45 -23.27 -15.52
CA VAL A 164 35.78 -22.93 -16.02
C VAL A 164 35.90 -23.39 -17.47
N THR A 165 35.86 -22.44 -18.40
CA THR A 165 35.93 -22.70 -19.85
C THR A 165 37.37 -22.62 -20.36
N LYS A 166 37.63 -23.09 -21.59
CA LYS A 166 38.94 -22.92 -22.28
C LYS A 166 40.13 -23.57 -21.56
N LEU A 167 39.93 -24.72 -20.91
CA LEU A 167 41.01 -25.47 -20.22
C LEU A 167 42.17 -25.89 -21.14
N ASP A 168 41.87 -26.00 -22.44
CA ASP A 168 42.79 -26.31 -23.53
C ASP A 168 43.75 -25.16 -23.87
N LEU A 169 43.37 -23.91 -23.57
CA LEU A 169 44.13 -22.69 -23.87
C LEU A 169 44.98 -22.18 -22.69
N MET A 170 45.22 -23.03 -21.70
CA MET A 170 46.12 -22.70 -20.60
C MET A 170 47.58 -22.75 -21.04
N ASP A 171 48.41 -21.87 -20.47
CA ASP A 171 49.84 -21.81 -20.76
C ASP A 171 50.53 -23.14 -20.43
N ALA A 172 51.46 -23.54 -21.30
CA ALA A 172 52.22 -24.77 -21.11
C ALA A 172 52.99 -24.73 -19.78
N GLY A 173 52.78 -25.75 -18.94
CA GLY A 173 53.34 -25.81 -17.59
C GLY A 173 52.40 -25.32 -16.49
N THR A 174 51.22 -24.81 -16.83
CA THR A 174 50.14 -24.47 -15.88
C THR A 174 48.98 -25.46 -15.98
N ASP A 175 48.25 -25.63 -14.87
CA ASP A 175 47.04 -26.43 -14.81
C ASP A 175 45.97 -25.77 -13.93
N ALA A 176 44.71 -26.15 -14.13
CA ALA A 176 43.58 -25.65 -13.35
C ALA A 176 43.21 -26.60 -12.20
N MET A 177 44.10 -27.46 -11.74
CA MET A 177 43.79 -28.52 -10.77
C MET A 177 43.35 -27.92 -9.42
N ASP A 178 44.11 -26.97 -8.88
CA ASP A 178 43.79 -26.33 -7.60
C ASP A 178 42.49 -25.53 -7.65
N VAL A 179 42.19 -24.94 -8.81
CA VAL A 179 40.94 -24.26 -9.09
C VAL A 179 39.78 -25.26 -9.09
N LEU A 180 39.88 -26.32 -9.90
CA LEU A 180 38.80 -27.32 -10.05
C LEU A 180 38.54 -28.11 -8.76
N LEU A 181 39.57 -28.26 -7.91
CA LEU A 181 39.44 -28.82 -6.56
C LEU A 181 38.87 -27.83 -5.53
N GLY A 182 38.63 -26.57 -5.91
CA GLY A 182 38.06 -25.54 -5.04
C GLY A 182 39.01 -25.00 -3.98
N ARG A 183 40.33 -25.17 -4.15
CA ARG A 183 41.35 -24.68 -3.20
C ARG A 183 41.56 -23.17 -3.28
N VAL A 184 41.38 -22.60 -4.47
CA VAL A 184 41.58 -21.15 -4.73
C VAL A 184 40.32 -20.35 -4.44
N ILE A 185 39.17 -20.81 -4.95
CA ILE A 185 37.88 -20.11 -4.82
C ILE A 185 36.83 -21.11 -4.31
N PRO A 186 36.43 -21.03 -3.04
CA PRO A 186 35.39 -21.90 -2.52
C PRO A 186 34.01 -21.40 -3.00
N VAL A 187 33.29 -22.27 -3.73
CA VAL A 187 31.87 -22.12 -4.07
C VAL A 187 31.14 -23.39 -3.65
N LYS A 188 29.95 -23.28 -3.03
CA LYS A 188 29.29 -24.43 -2.39
C LYS A 188 28.70 -25.41 -3.39
N LEU A 189 28.31 -24.94 -4.58
CA LEU A 189 27.81 -25.81 -5.65
C LEU A 189 28.94 -26.49 -6.46
N GLY A 190 30.21 -26.10 -6.22
CA GLY A 190 31.39 -26.67 -6.85
C GLY A 190 31.85 -25.93 -8.10
N LEU A 191 32.92 -26.45 -8.72
CA LEU A 191 33.51 -25.95 -9.95
C LEU A 191 33.48 -27.04 -11.01
N ILE A 192 33.10 -26.68 -12.23
CA ILE A 192 33.04 -27.60 -13.37
C ILE A 192 33.78 -27.00 -14.55
N GLY A 193 34.81 -27.70 -15.00
CA GLY A 193 35.61 -27.39 -16.16
C GLY A 193 34.99 -27.92 -17.45
N VAL A 194 35.05 -27.13 -18.52
CA VAL A 194 34.52 -27.49 -19.85
C VAL A 194 35.47 -27.05 -20.96
N VAL A 195 35.50 -27.82 -22.05
CA VAL A 195 36.23 -27.50 -23.28
C VAL A 195 35.22 -27.36 -24.40
N ASN A 196 35.25 -26.22 -25.07
CA ASN A 196 34.31 -25.87 -26.13
C ASN A 196 35.05 -25.73 -27.46
N ARG A 197 34.29 -25.68 -28.56
CA ARG A 197 34.83 -25.41 -29.91
C ARG A 197 35.58 -24.07 -29.94
N SER A 198 36.79 -24.09 -30.50
CA SER A 198 37.56 -22.89 -30.82
C SER A 198 36.93 -22.11 -31.99
N GLN A 199 37.41 -20.90 -32.26
CA GLN A 199 36.95 -20.13 -33.42
C GLN A 199 37.26 -20.86 -34.75
N LEU A 200 38.39 -21.57 -34.82
CA LEU A 200 38.75 -22.38 -35.99
C LEU A 200 37.80 -23.57 -36.16
N ASP A 201 37.47 -24.27 -35.08
CA ASP A 201 36.50 -25.37 -35.11
C ASP A 201 35.11 -24.92 -35.57
N ILE A 202 34.72 -23.69 -35.18
CA ILE A 202 33.45 -23.08 -35.59
C ILE A 202 33.47 -22.78 -37.09
N ASN A 203 34.55 -22.17 -37.59
CA ASN A 203 34.70 -21.88 -39.02
C ASN A 203 34.70 -23.18 -39.85
N ASN A 204 35.28 -24.25 -39.31
CA ASN A 204 35.28 -25.59 -39.90
C ASN A 204 33.98 -26.37 -39.68
N LYS A 205 32.95 -25.76 -39.08
CA LYS A 205 31.63 -26.35 -38.81
C LYS A 205 31.69 -27.68 -38.04
N LYS A 206 32.66 -27.83 -37.12
CA LYS A 206 32.78 -29.02 -36.26
C LYS A 206 31.49 -29.28 -35.50
N SER A 207 31.01 -30.53 -35.54
CA SER A 207 29.77 -30.90 -34.89
C SER A 207 29.89 -30.82 -33.35
N VAL A 208 28.75 -30.70 -32.66
CA VAL A 208 28.74 -30.68 -31.18
C VAL A 208 29.15 -32.05 -30.63
N SER A 209 28.71 -33.14 -31.27
CA SER A 209 29.08 -34.51 -30.90
C SER A 209 30.59 -34.73 -30.98
N ASP A 210 31.26 -34.21 -32.01
CA ASP A 210 32.72 -34.28 -32.14
C ASP A 210 33.42 -33.47 -31.04
N ALA A 211 32.92 -32.26 -30.77
CA ALA A 211 33.49 -31.42 -29.72
C ALA A 211 33.39 -32.07 -28.33
N ILE A 212 32.29 -32.76 -28.03
CA ILE A 212 32.11 -33.50 -26.77
C ILE A 212 33.05 -34.71 -26.70
N ARG A 213 33.32 -35.40 -27.82
CA ARG A 213 34.30 -36.50 -27.87
C ARG A 213 35.71 -35.99 -27.61
N ASP A 214 36.07 -34.85 -28.21
CA ASP A 214 37.38 -34.24 -28.02
C ASP A 214 37.54 -33.67 -26.60
N GLU A 215 36.48 -33.12 -26.02
CA GLU A 215 36.45 -32.72 -24.61
C GLU A 215 36.76 -33.89 -23.68
N ASP A 216 36.09 -35.04 -23.88
CA ASP A 216 36.32 -36.24 -23.07
C ASP A 216 37.77 -36.74 -23.23
N ALA A 217 38.26 -36.85 -24.47
CA ALA A 217 39.65 -37.25 -24.73
C ALA A 217 40.67 -36.30 -24.08
N PHE A 218 40.42 -34.99 -24.13
CA PHE A 218 41.26 -33.98 -23.48
C PHE A 218 41.26 -34.12 -21.96
N LEU A 219 40.07 -34.25 -21.34
CA LEU A 219 39.92 -34.36 -19.89
C LEU A 219 40.56 -35.65 -19.37
N GLN A 220 40.37 -36.78 -20.05
CA GLN A 220 41.00 -38.06 -19.69
C GLN A 220 42.53 -38.00 -19.78
N LYS A 221 43.08 -37.22 -20.72
CA LYS A 221 44.53 -37.08 -20.90
C LYS A 221 45.15 -36.09 -19.92
N LYS A 222 44.57 -34.88 -19.77
CA LYS A 222 45.17 -33.77 -18.99
C LYS A 222 44.73 -33.75 -17.53
N TYR A 223 43.51 -34.22 -17.22
CA TYR A 223 42.95 -34.23 -15.86
C TYR A 223 42.27 -35.58 -15.51
N PRO A 224 42.99 -36.72 -15.54
CA PRO A 224 42.37 -38.06 -15.47
C PRO A 224 41.50 -38.27 -14.21
N SER A 225 41.98 -37.81 -13.05
CA SER A 225 41.27 -37.99 -11.77
C SER A 225 40.01 -37.12 -11.65
N LEU A 226 39.90 -36.06 -12.45
CA LEU A 226 38.78 -35.13 -12.43
C LEU A 226 37.87 -35.28 -13.67
N ALA A 227 38.23 -36.09 -14.66
CA ALA A 227 37.49 -36.24 -15.90
C ALA A 227 36.01 -36.60 -15.66
N ASN A 228 35.74 -37.48 -14.69
CA ASN A 228 34.37 -37.90 -14.32
C ASN A 228 33.53 -36.80 -13.62
N ARG A 229 34.15 -35.69 -13.20
CA ARG A 229 33.50 -34.55 -12.53
C ARG A 229 33.55 -33.26 -13.37
N ASN A 230 34.02 -33.36 -14.61
CA ASN A 230 34.13 -32.25 -15.54
C ASN A 230 33.49 -32.61 -16.89
N GLY A 231 33.42 -31.63 -17.77
CA GLY A 231 32.86 -31.77 -19.10
C GLY A 231 31.38 -31.45 -19.19
N THR A 232 30.94 -31.17 -20.40
CA THR A 232 29.61 -30.67 -20.73
C THR A 232 28.50 -31.63 -20.29
N LYS A 233 28.73 -32.95 -20.44
CA LYS A 233 27.77 -33.98 -19.99
C LYS A 233 27.56 -33.96 -18.48
N TYR A 234 28.64 -33.84 -17.70
CA TYR A 234 28.55 -33.76 -16.25
C TYR A 234 27.90 -32.45 -15.79
N LEU A 235 28.24 -31.33 -16.43
CA LEU A 235 27.63 -30.03 -16.19
C LEU A 235 26.11 -30.07 -16.39
N ALA A 236 25.64 -30.58 -17.53
CA ALA A 236 24.20 -30.66 -17.83
C ALA A 236 23.42 -31.49 -16.79
N ARG A 237 23.95 -32.66 -16.41
CA ARG A 237 23.35 -33.51 -15.37
C ARG A 237 23.33 -32.83 -14.01
N THR A 238 24.43 -32.15 -13.66
CA THR A 238 24.55 -31.44 -12.37
C THR A 238 23.60 -30.25 -12.31
N LEU A 239 23.50 -29.45 -13.37
CA LEU A 239 22.57 -28.33 -13.46
C LEU A 239 21.11 -28.79 -13.36
N ASN A 240 20.73 -29.86 -14.05
CA ASN A 240 19.38 -30.42 -13.95
C ASN A 240 19.07 -30.86 -12.50
N ARG A 241 19.99 -31.59 -11.86
CA ARG A 241 19.83 -32.01 -10.46
C ARG A 241 19.72 -30.82 -9.51
N LEU A 242 20.59 -29.83 -9.67
CA LEU A 242 20.59 -28.62 -8.84
C LEU A 242 19.31 -27.82 -9.03
N LEU A 243 18.87 -27.63 -10.28
CA LEU A 243 17.62 -26.94 -10.58
C LEU A 243 16.41 -27.66 -9.96
N MET A 244 16.34 -28.98 -10.07
CA MET A 244 15.26 -29.77 -9.46
C MET A 244 15.25 -29.68 -7.92
N HIS A 245 16.42 -29.74 -7.29
CA HIS A 245 16.54 -29.57 -5.83
C HIS A 245 16.13 -28.17 -5.41
N HIS A 246 16.64 -27.15 -6.11
CA HIS A 246 16.35 -25.75 -5.86
C HIS A 246 14.85 -25.43 -6.02
N ILE A 247 14.22 -25.92 -7.10
CA ILE A 247 12.77 -25.80 -7.27
C ILE A 247 12.02 -26.44 -6.09
N ARG A 248 12.41 -27.67 -5.69
CA ARG A 248 11.75 -28.36 -4.58
C ARG A 248 11.82 -27.57 -3.26
N ASP A 249 12.98 -26.97 -2.97
CA ASP A 249 13.20 -26.23 -1.73
C ASP A 249 12.51 -24.86 -1.73
N CYS A 250 12.45 -24.18 -2.89
CA CYS A 250 11.82 -22.87 -3.03
C CYS A 250 10.28 -22.93 -3.19
N LEU A 251 9.72 -24.08 -3.58
CA LEU A 251 8.28 -24.24 -3.83
C LEU A 251 7.38 -23.92 -2.61
N PRO A 252 7.70 -24.37 -1.38
CA PRO A 252 6.92 -24.02 -0.19
C PRO A 252 6.85 -22.50 0.05
N GLU A 253 8.00 -21.81 -0.01
CA GLU A 253 8.07 -20.35 0.18
C GLU A 253 7.37 -19.59 -0.94
N LEU A 254 7.48 -20.06 -2.19
CA LEU A 254 6.75 -19.48 -3.31
C LEU A 254 5.24 -19.61 -3.10
N LYS A 255 4.76 -20.77 -2.64
CA LYS A 255 3.35 -21.01 -2.34
C LYS A 255 2.85 -20.08 -1.23
N THR A 256 3.61 -19.94 -0.13
CA THR A 256 3.23 -19.02 0.95
C THR A 256 3.18 -17.58 0.46
N ARG A 257 4.17 -17.15 -0.34
CA ARG A 257 4.17 -15.80 -0.93
C ARG A 257 2.96 -15.56 -1.83
N ILE A 258 2.60 -16.50 -2.69
CA ILE A 258 1.41 -16.42 -3.54
C ILE A 258 0.16 -16.29 -2.68
N ASN A 259 0.02 -17.10 -1.63
CA ASN A 259 -1.15 -17.03 -0.74
C ASN A 259 -1.27 -15.67 -0.02
N VAL A 260 -0.14 -15.09 0.40
CA VAL A 260 -0.13 -13.73 0.98
C VAL A 260 -0.58 -12.70 -0.06
N LEU A 261 -0.07 -12.76 -1.29
CA LEU A 261 -0.48 -11.85 -2.36
C LEU A 261 -1.96 -12.00 -2.71
N VAL A 262 -2.48 -13.23 -2.76
CA VAL A 262 -3.90 -13.50 -2.96
C VAL A 262 -4.74 -12.88 -1.85
N ALA A 263 -4.35 -13.04 -0.58
CA ALA A 263 -5.08 -12.44 0.55
C ALA A 263 -5.06 -10.91 0.50
N GLN A 264 -3.91 -10.31 0.15
CA GLN A 264 -3.77 -8.86 -0.01
C GLN A 264 -4.68 -8.33 -1.12
N TYR A 265 -4.66 -8.97 -2.30
CA TYR A 265 -5.51 -8.55 -3.41
C TYR A 265 -6.99 -8.84 -3.15
N GLN A 266 -7.32 -9.89 -2.40
CA GLN A 266 -8.70 -10.13 -1.97
C GLN A 266 -9.19 -9.04 -1.00
N SER A 267 -8.34 -8.58 -0.07
CA SER A 267 -8.67 -7.47 0.83
C SER A 267 -8.88 -6.17 0.05
N LEU A 268 -8.01 -5.90 -0.93
CA LEU A 268 -8.14 -4.73 -1.80
C LEU A 268 -9.42 -4.81 -2.67
N LEU A 269 -9.70 -5.97 -3.24
CA LEU A 269 -10.94 -6.19 -4.00
C LEU A 269 -12.18 -5.97 -3.12
N SER A 270 -12.14 -6.45 -1.87
CA SER A 270 -13.23 -6.23 -0.91
C SER A 270 -13.43 -4.74 -0.60
N SER A 271 -12.37 -3.93 -0.60
CA SER A 271 -12.47 -2.47 -0.38
C SER A 271 -13.19 -1.75 -1.51
N TYR A 272 -13.13 -2.28 -2.74
CA TYR A 272 -13.90 -1.76 -3.86
C TYR A 272 -15.37 -2.21 -3.83
N GLY A 273 -15.77 -3.05 -2.88
CA GLY A 273 -17.13 -3.60 -2.76
C GLY A 273 -17.45 -4.66 -3.83
N GLN A 274 -18.72 -5.03 -3.91
CA GLN A 274 -19.19 -6.03 -4.88
C GLN A 274 -19.56 -5.42 -6.23
N PRO A 275 -19.44 -6.17 -7.34
CA PRO A 275 -19.97 -5.73 -8.62
C PRO A 275 -21.47 -5.43 -8.51
N VAL A 276 -21.93 -4.40 -9.24
CA VAL A 276 -23.34 -4.02 -9.24
C VAL A 276 -24.10 -4.96 -10.16
N GLU A 277 -24.72 -6.00 -9.59
CA GLU A 277 -25.59 -6.91 -10.34
C GLU A 277 -27.02 -6.35 -10.42
N ASP A 278 -27.56 -5.89 -9.29
CA ASP A 278 -28.87 -5.24 -9.20
C ASP A 278 -28.70 -3.80 -8.69
N GLN A 279 -29.02 -2.83 -9.56
CA GLN A 279 -28.93 -1.41 -9.27
C GLN A 279 -29.88 -0.98 -8.13
N ASN A 280 -31.09 -1.53 -8.09
CA ASN A 280 -32.10 -1.14 -7.11
C ASN A 280 -31.75 -1.66 -5.72
N ALA A 281 -31.37 -2.94 -5.63
CA ALA A 281 -30.92 -3.54 -4.38
C ALA A 281 -29.66 -2.84 -3.85
N THR A 282 -28.69 -2.56 -4.74
CA THR A 282 -27.46 -1.85 -4.37
C THR A 282 -27.76 -0.45 -3.84
N LEU A 283 -28.63 0.31 -4.51
CA LEU A 283 -29.04 1.65 -4.06
C LEU A 283 -29.67 1.60 -2.66
N LEU A 284 -30.61 0.68 -2.45
CA LEU A 284 -31.30 0.53 -1.17
C LEU A 284 -30.31 0.15 -0.05
N GLN A 285 -29.40 -0.79 -0.32
CA GLN A 285 -28.38 -1.21 0.63
C GLN A 285 -27.46 -0.05 1.01
N LEU A 286 -27.00 0.75 0.03
CA LEU A 286 -26.13 1.90 0.27
C LEU A 286 -26.81 2.99 1.10
N ILE A 287 -28.06 3.34 0.78
CA ILE A 287 -28.83 4.33 1.53
C ILE A 287 -29.11 3.84 2.95
N THR A 288 -29.49 2.56 3.11
CA THR A 288 -29.79 1.96 4.42
C THR A 288 -28.55 1.93 5.29
N LYS A 289 -27.40 1.56 4.72
CA LYS A 289 -26.11 1.56 5.41
C LYS A 289 -25.72 2.97 5.85
N PHE A 290 -25.84 3.96 4.96
CA PHE A 290 -25.58 5.36 5.32
C PHE A 290 -26.49 5.84 6.46
N ALA A 291 -27.80 5.57 6.37
CA ALA A 291 -28.75 5.97 7.40
C ALA A 291 -28.45 5.33 8.77
N ALA A 292 -28.12 4.04 8.77
CA ALA A 292 -27.73 3.33 9.99
C ALA A 292 -26.46 3.92 10.61
N GLU A 293 -25.40 4.15 9.81
CA GLU A 293 -24.15 4.73 10.30
C GLU A 293 -24.33 6.17 10.79
N TYR A 294 -25.17 6.98 10.13
CA TYR A 294 -25.51 8.33 10.59
C TYR A 294 -26.18 8.30 11.98
N CYS A 295 -27.15 7.40 12.18
CA CYS A 295 -27.79 7.21 13.49
C CYS A 295 -26.79 6.70 14.54
N HIS A 296 -25.99 5.68 14.22
CA HIS A 296 -24.99 5.16 15.15
C HIS A 296 -23.95 6.21 15.56
N THR A 297 -23.59 7.14 14.68
CA THR A 297 -22.67 8.24 15.00
C THR A 297 -23.28 9.24 15.97
N ILE A 298 -24.58 9.52 15.83
CA ILE A 298 -25.34 10.34 16.79
C ILE A 298 -25.50 9.61 18.13
N GLU A 299 -25.72 8.30 18.12
CA GLU A 299 -25.88 7.49 19.34
C GLU A 299 -24.55 7.15 20.03
N GLY A 300 -23.41 7.35 19.34
CA GLY A 300 -22.08 6.95 19.84
C GLY A 300 -21.80 5.45 19.76
N THR A 301 -22.53 4.71 18.93
CA THR A 301 -22.41 3.26 18.71
C THR A 301 -21.79 2.90 17.35
N ALA A 302 -21.28 3.89 16.62
CA ALA A 302 -20.65 3.69 15.32
C ALA A 302 -19.42 2.76 15.42
N LYS A 303 -19.19 1.97 14.36
CA LYS A 303 -18.03 1.04 14.31
C LYS A 303 -16.69 1.79 14.28
N TYR A 304 -16.68 2.97 13.68
CA TYR A 304 -15.51 3.84 13.59
C TYR A 304 -15.70 5.00 14.55
N ILE A 305 -15.00 4.94 15.69
CA ILE A 305 -14.99 6.02 16.69
C ILE A 305 -13.69 6.80 16.50
N GLU A 306 -13.80 8.06 16.11
CA GLU A 306 -12.66 8.96 15.99
C GLU A 306 -12.09 9.30 17.37
N THR A 307 -10.78 9.06 17.56
CA THR A 307 -10.11 9.30 18.85
C THR A 307 -9.43 10.67 18.93
N ALA A 308 -9.42 11.43 17.83
CA ALA A 308 -8.67 12.69 17.72
C ALA A 308 -9.49 13.91 18.16
N GLU A 309 -10.75 13.99 17.74
CA GLU A 309 -11.66 15.09 18.06
C GLU A 309 -13.00 14.54 18.57
N LEU A 310 -13.62 15.27 19.50
CA LEU A 310 -14.96 14.97 19.97
C LEU A 310 -15.99 15.32 18.87
N CYS A 311 -16.64 14.31 18.32
CA CYS A 311 -17.66 14.46 17.28
C CYS A 311 -18.95 13.69 17.62
N GLY A 312 -20.00 13.88 16.82
CA GLY A 312 -21.21 13.08 16.89
C GLY A 312 -22.03 13.32 18.15
N GLY A 313 -22.56 12.24 18.74
CA GLY A 313 -23.41 12.30 19.93
C GLY A 313 -22.76 12.97 21.14
N ALA A 314 -21.51 12.61 21.42
CA ALA A 314 -20.79 13.14 22.57
C ALA A 314 -20.49 14.64 22.43
N ARG A 315 -20.27 15.11 21.19
CA ARG A 315 -20.12 16.54 20.90
C ARG A 315 -21.40 17.31 21.10
N ILE A 316 -22.55 16.75 20.70
CA ILE A 316 -23.87 17.34 20.97
C ILE A 316 -24.10 17.44 22.49
N CYS A 317 -23.75 16.40 23.26
CA CYS A 317 -23.84 16.43 24.72
C CYS A 317 -22.97 17.54 25.33
N TYR A 318 -21.75 17.72 24.82
CA TYR A 318 -20.86 18.80 25.21
C TYR A 318 -21.46 20.18 24.89
N ILE A 319 -22.08 20.36 23.72
CA ILE A 319 -22.76 21.61 23.36
C ILE A 319 -23.86 21.95 24.38
N PHE A 320 -24.70 20.98 24.75
CA PHE A 320 -25.80 21.23 25.69
C PHE A 320 -25.34 21.55 27.12
N HIS A 321 -24.32 20.87 27.63
CA HIS A 321 -23.92 21.01 29.04
C HIS A 321 -22.78 22.02 29.21
N GLU A 322 -21.68 21.85 28.48
CA GLU A 322 -20.46 22.63 28.68
C GLU A 322 -20.49 23.97 27.96
N THR A 323 -21.15 24.05 26.80
CA THR A 323 -21.26 25.32 26.06
C THR A 323 -22.51 26.09 26.49
N PHE A 324 -23.69 25.50 26.31
CA PHE A 324 -24.95 26.19 26.57
C PHE A 324 -25.18 26.42 28.07
N GLY A 325 -24.96 25.40 28.92
CA GLY A 325 -25.04 25.54 30.38
C GLY A 325 -24.16 26.67 30.92
N ARG A 326 -22.86 26.66 30.59
CA ARG A 326 -21.94 27.74 31.00
C ARG A 326 -22.32 29.12 30.44
N THR A 327 -22.86 29.16 29.23
CA THR A 327 -23.32 30.42 28.62
C THR A 327 -24.49 30.98 29.41
N LEU A 328 -25.47 30.16 29.79
CA LEU A 328 -26.60 30.58 30.62
C LEU A 328 -26.16 30.99 32.03
N GLU A 329 -25.25 30.26 32.66
CA GLU A 329 -24.68 30.60 33.98
C GLU A 329 -23.94 31.94 33.96
N SER A 330 -23.37 32.33 32.82
CA SER A 330 -22.70 33.62 32.65
C SER A 330 -23.66 34.81 32.45
N VAL A 331 -24.94 34.55 32.18
CA VAL A 331 -25.95 35.61 32.06
C VAL A 331 -26.25 36.16 33.44
N ASP A 332 -25.68 37.34 33.74
CA ASP A 332 -25.91 38.04 35.01
C ASP A 332 -27.41 38.29 35.23
N PRO A 333 -28.03 37.76 36.30
CA PRO A 333 -29.45 37.93 36.60
C PRO A 333 -29.83 39.39 36.92
N LEU A 334 -28.86 40.23 37.30
CA LEU A 334 -29.06 41.65 37.57
C LEU A 334 -28.44 42.55 36.49
N GLY A 335 -27.92 41.95 35.42
CA GLY A 335 -27.24 42.66 34.35
C GLY A 335 -28.15 43.71 33.71
N GLY A 336 -27.73 44.97 33.71
CA GLY A 336 -28.51 46.09 33.16
C GLY A 336 -29.73 46.49 34.01
N LEU A 337 -29.76 46.10 35.30
CA LEU A 337 -30.69 46.62 36.31
C LEU A 337 -29.96 47.57 37.26
N ASN A 338 -29.90 48.85 36.91
CA ASN A 338 -29.37 49.86 37.83
C ASN A 338 -30.44 50.25 38.86
N THR A 339 -30.04 50.64 40.07
CA THR A 339 -30.97 51.10 41.11
C THR A 339 -31.85 52.26 40.62
N ILE A 340 -31.29 53.16 39.80
CA ILE A 340 -32.04 54.28 39.21
C ILE A 340 -33.11 53.77 38.24
N ASP A 341 -32.81 52.75 37.43
CA ASP A 341 -33.75 52.17 36.47
C ASP A 341 -34.89 51.42 37.18
N ILE A 342 -34.57 50.73 38.28
CA ILE A 342 -35.56 50.07 39.14
C ILE A 342 -36.49 51.11 39.77
N LEU A 343 -35.94 52.18 40.36
CA LEU A 343 -36.73 53.27 40.94
C LEU A 343 -37.60 53.97 39.90
N THR A 344 -37.08 54.13 38.68
CA THR A 344 -37.81 54.70 37.55
C THR A 344 -38.95 53.77 37.12
N ALA A 345 -38.73 52.46 37.05
CA ALA A 345 -39.78 51.48 36.75
C ALA A 345 -40.88 51.49 37.83
N ILE A 346 -40.52 51.58 39.12
CA ILE A 346 -41.48 51.69 40.23
C ILE A 346 -42.32 52.97 40.13
N ARG A 347 -41.68 54.12 39.89
CA ARG A 347 -42.38 55.41 39.71
C ARG A 347 -43.32 55.38 38.51
N ASN A 348 -42.86 54.86 37.37
CA ASN A 348 -43.68 54.76 36.16
C ASN A 348 -44.85 53.78 36.35
N ALA A 349 -44.64 52.65 37.04
CA ALA A 349 -45.70 51.69 37.36
C ALA A 349 -46.74 52.25 38.34
N THR A 350 -46.32 53.16 39.23
CA THR A 350 -47.24 53.87 40.15
C THR A 350 -48.12 54.87 39.41
N GLY A 351 -47.60 55.47 38.33
CA GLY A 351 -48.35 56.36 37.45
C GLY A 351 -48.70 57.71 38.12
N PRO A 352 -49.82 58.34 37.76
CA PRO A 352 -50.16 59.69 38.21
C PRO A 352 -50.72 59.76 39.65
N ARG A 353 -50.92 58.63 40.32
CA ARG A 353 -51.56 58.56 41.65
C ARG A 353 -50.50 58.31 42.73
N PRO A 354 -50.64 58.87 43.94
CA PRO A 354 -49.81 58.47 45.07
C PRO A 354 -50.10 57.02 45.45
N SER A 355 -49.05 56.23 45.73
CA SER A 355 -49.16 54.85 46.21
C SER A 355 -48.59 54.69 47.62
N LEU A 356 -49.20 53.81 48.41
CA LEU A 356 -48.72 53.39 49.73
C LEU A 356 -47.71 52.24 49.65
N PHE A 357 -47.70 51.48 48.54
CA PHE A 357 -46.87 50.29 48.35
C PHE A 357 -46.21 50.25 46.97
N VAL A 358 -45.13 49.48 46.83
CA VAL A 358 -44.45 49.27 45.54
C VAL A 358 -45.31 48.35 44.65
N PRO A 359 -45.62 48.72 43.39
CA PRO A 359 -46.43 47.87 42.51
C PRO A 359 -45.69 46.60 42.06
N GLU A 360 -46.35 45.44 42.13
CA GLU A 360 -45.84 44.14 41.61
C GLU A 360 -45.50 44.19 40.12
N VAL A 361 -46.23 45.01 39.36
CA VAL A 361 -46.00 45.25 37.93
C VAL A 361 -44.55 45.69 37.64
N SER A 362 -43.92 46.44 38.55
CA SER A 362 -42.54 46.86 38.39
C SER A 362 -41.56 45.68 38.47
N PHE A 363 -41.81 44.71 39.37
CA PHE A 363 -41.04 43.48 39.47
C PHE A 363 -41.22 42.61 38.23
N GLU A 364 -42.46 42.37 37.80
CA GLU A 364 -42.74 41.57 36.60
C GLU A 364 -42.06 42.14 35.35
N LEU A 365 -42.10 43.46 35.16
CA LEU A 365 -41.49 44.12 34.01
C LEU A 365 -39.97 43.94 33.98
N LEU A 366 -39.32 44.05 35.15
CA LEU A 366 -37.87 43.89 35.27
C LEU A 366 -37.44 42.44 35.08
N VAL A 367 -38.18 41.47 35.63
CA VAL A 367 -37.92 40.03 35.44
C VAL A 367 -38.09 39.65 33.97
N LYS A 368 -39.17 40.09 33.32
CA LYS A 368 -39.37 39.85 31.88
C LYS A 368 -38.24 40.39 31.02
N LYS A 369 -37.65 41.54 31.38
CA LYS A 369 -36.46 42.08 30.71
C LYS A 369 -35.25 41.13 30.82
N GLN A 370 -35.07 40.48 31.97
CA GLN A 370 -33.98 39.52 32.19
C GLN A 370 -34.22 38.18 31.48
N VAL A 371 -35.42 37.60 31.60
CA VAL A 371 -35.79 36.34 30.94
C VAL A 371 -35.64 36.45 29.42
N LYS A 372 -35.97 37.61 28.82
CA LYS A 372 -35.81 37.82 27.38
C LYS A 372 -34.36 37.68 26.90
N ARG A 373 -33.36 37.93 27.76
CA ARG A 373 -31.93 37.78 27.41
C ARG A 373 -31.50 36.32 27.25
N LEU A 374 -32.32 35.35 27.69
CA LEU A 374 -32.04 33.92 27.56
C LEU A 374 -32.35 33.38 26.15
N GLU A 375 -33.08 34.13 25.34
CA GLU A 375 -33.49 33.72 24.00
C GLU A 375 -32.30 33.56 23.04
N GLU A 376 -31.43 34.57 22.97
CA GLU A 376 -30.29 34.59 22.05
C GLU A 376 -29.29 33.43 22.31
N PRO A 377 -28.85 33.16 23.56
CA PRO A 377 -28.05 31.97 23.86
C PRO A 377 -28.73 30.64 23.49
N SER A 378 -30.05 30.57 23.65
CA SER A 378 -30.83 29.36 23.36
C SER A 378 -30.91 29.10 21.86
N LEU A 379 -31.17 30.14 21.05
CA LEU A 379 -31.13 30.04 19.59
C LEU A 379 -29.72 29.70 19.09
N ARG A 380 -28.68 30.30 19.70
CA ARG A 380 -27.29 29.98 19.35
C ARG A 380 -26.94 28.51 19.64
N CYS A 381 -27.48 27.92 20.71
CA CYS A 381 -27.33 26.49 20.98
C CYS A 381 -27.91 25.62 19.85
N VAL A 382 -29.09 25.97 19.31
CA VAL A 382 -29.69 25.25 18.19
C VAL A 382 -28.81 25.31 16.94
N GLU A 383 -28.23 26.47 16.64
CA GLU A 383 -27.29 26.64 15.52
C GLU A 383 -26.05 25.76 15.68
N LEU A 384 -25.45 25.71 16.87
CA LEU A 384 -24.28 24.87 17.15
C LEU A 384 -24.58 23.38 16.97
N VAL A 385 -25.76 22.92 17.40
CA VAL A 385 -26.19 21.53 17.17
C VAL A 385 -26.43 21.27 15.68
N HIS A 386 -26.99 22.24 14.95
CA HIS A 386 -27.17 22.13 13.50
C HIS A 386 -25.83 22.00 12.75
N GLU A 387 -24.82 22.79 13.14
CA GLU A 387 -23.46 22.70 12.60
C GLU A 387 -22.85 21.31 12.87
N GLU A 388 -23.01 20.78 14.09
CA GLU A 388 -22.48 19.45 14.42
C GLU A 388 -23.20 18.33 13.65
N LEU A 389 -24.53 18.40 13.50
CA LEU A 389 -25.28 17.44 12.69
C LEU A 389 -24.85 17.45 11.22
N GLN A 390 -24.50 18.62 10.67
CA GLN A 390 -23.93 18.70 9.32
C GLN A 390 -22.51 18.09 9.26
N ARG A 391 -21.69 18.30 10.29
CA ARG A 391 -20.35 17.70 10.37
C ARG A 391 -20.40 16.17 10.41
N ILE A 392 -21.39 15.57 11.07
CA ILE A 392 -21.58 14.11 11.09
C ILE A 392 -21.73 13.53 9.68
N ILE A 393 -22.39 14.26 8.76
CA ILE A 393 -22.52 13.82 7.36
C ILE A 393 -21.14 13.62 6.73
N GLN A 394 -20.23 14.57 6.92
CA GLN A 394 -18.85 14.51 6.39
C GLN A 394 -18.06 13.36 7.02
N HIS A 395 -18.22 13.13 8.32
CA HIS A 395 -17.60 12.02 9.03
C HIS A 395 -18.06 10.66 8.46
N CYS A 396 -19.38 10.49 8.26
CA CYS A 396 -19.95 9.28 7.67
C CYS A 396 -19.43 9.04 6.24
N SER A 397 -19.35 10.11 5.43
CA SER A 397 -18.84 10.05 4.05
C SER A 397 -17.39 9.60 3.96
N ASN A 398 -16.52 10.09 4.85
CA ASN A 398 -15.08 9.85 4.79
C ASN A 398 -14.67 8.45 5.28
N TYR A 399 -15.32 7.94 6.33
CA TYR A 399 -14.84 6.75 7.05
C TYR A 399 -15.70 5.50 6.83
N SER A 400 -17.02 5.64 6.80
CA SER A 400 -17.94 4.49 6.86
C SER A 400 -18.42 4.02 5.49
N THR A 401 -18.29 4.86 4.45
CA THR A 401 -18.84 4.58 3.12
C THR A 401 -17.86 4.82 1.98
N GLN A 402 -16.67 4.21 2.02
CA GLN A 402 -15.78 4.17 0.83
C GLN A 402 -16.49 3.57 -0.41
N GLU A 403 -17.46 2.67 -0.20
CA GLU A 403 -18.34 2.16 -1.25
C GLU A 403 -19.15 3.25 -1.95
N LEU A 404 -19.55 4.33 -1.25
CA LEU A 404 -20.26 5.46 -1.86
C LEU A 404 -19.35 6.31 -2.75
N LEU A 405 -18.02 6.28 -2.55
CA LEU A 405 -17.07 6.98 -3.45
C LEU A 405 -17.10 6.40 -4.87
N ARG A 406 -17.56 5.16 -5.05
CA ARG A 406 -17.82 4.58 -6.38
C ARG A 406 -18.96 5.28 -7.12
N PHE A 407 -19.83 5.98 -6.39
CA PHE A 407 -21.01 6.66 -6.91
C PHE A 407 -21.04 8.13 -6.48
N PRO A 408 -20.15 8.99 -7.01
CA PRO A 408 -20.04 10.39 -6.58
C PRO A 408 -21.38 11.15 -6.66
N LYS A 409 -22.15 10.93 -7.72
CA LYS A 409 -23.47 11.55 -7.89
C LYS A 409 -24.48 11.13 -6.80
N LEU A 410 -24.44 9.86 -6.38
CA LEU A 410 -25.32 9.36 -5.33
C LEU A 410 -24.89 9.93 -3.98
N HIS A 411 -23.58 9.96 -3.71
CA HIS A 411 -23.03 10.59 -2.52
C HIS A 411 -23.50 12.05 -2.39
N ASP A 412 -23.32 12.86 -3.43
CA ASP A 412 -23.68 14.28 -3.40
C ASP A 412 -25.19 14.47 -3.21
N ALA A 413 -26.00 13.63 -3.85
CA ALA A 413 -27.45 13.65 -3.67
C ALA A 413 -27.88 13.28 -2.24
N ILE A 414 -27.26 12.28 -1.61
CA ILE A 414 -27.52 11.92 -0.21
C ILE A 414 -27.17 13.10 0.70
N VAL A 415 -25.99 13.69 0.54
CA VAL A 415 -25.54 14.85 1.33
C VAL A 415 -26.50 16.02 1.18
N GLU A 416 -26.94 16.32 -0.03
CA GLU A 416 -27.90 17.39 -0.31
C GLU A 416 -29.25 17.14 0.37
N VAL A 417 -29.80 15.93 0.27
CA VAL A 417 -31.09 15.56 0.87
C VAL A 417 -31.03 15.68 2.39
N VAL A 418 -29.98 15.16 3.03
CA VAL A 418 -29.82 15.23 4.50
C VAL A 418 -29.63 16.69 4.95
N THR A 419 -28.79 17.46 4.26
CA THR A 419 -28.58 18.88 4.58
C THR A 419 -29.87 19.69 4.42
N SER A 420 -30.63 19.44 3.36
CA SER A 420 -31.94 20.06 3.11
C SER A 420 -32.94 19.70 4.20
N LEU A 421 -32.95 18.44 4.66
CA LEU A 421 -33.79 18.01 5.78
C LEU A 421 -33.45 18.78 7.06
N LEU A 422 -32.16 18.87 7.41
CA LEU A 422 -31.72 19.62 8.60
C LEU A 422 -32.13 21.10 8.50
N ARG A 423 -31.98 21.74 7.33
CA ARG A 423 -32.42 23.13 7.11
C ARG A 423 -33.94 23.30 7.24
N LYS A 424 -34.74 22.32 6.81
CA LYS A 424 -36.20 22.34 6.99
C LYS A 424 -36.63 22.22 8.46
N ARG A 425 -35.86 21.49 9.28
CA ARG A 425 -36.16 21.29 10.71
C ARG A 425 -35.66 22.42 11.61
N LEU A 426 -34.66 23.17 11.16
CA LEU A 426 -34.09 24.30 11.89
C LEU A 426 -35.11 25.38 12.28
N PRO A 427 -35.93 25.97 11.37
CA PRO A 427 -36.87 27.02 11.74
C PRO A 427 -37.96 26.54 12.70
N ILE A 428 -38.41 25.28 12.56
CA ILE A 428 -39.39 24.66 13.45
C ILE A 428 -38.84 24.56 14.88
N THR A 429 -37.56 24.21 15.01
CA THR A 429 -36.89 24.11 16.31
C THR A 429 -36.67 25.50 16.91
N ASN A 430 -36.25 26.47 16.10
CA ASN A 430 -36.10 27.86 16.53
C ASN A 430 -37.42 28.47 17.02
N GLU A 431 -38.53 28.20 16.32
CA GLU A 431 -39.87 28.65 16.73
C GLU A 431 -40.26 28.04 18.08
N MET A 432 -39.98 26.75 18.31
CA MET A 432 -40.23 26.12 19.59
C MET A 432 -39.38 26.74 20.72
N VAL A 433 -38.09 27.02 20.48
CA VAL A 433 -37.22 27.68 21.45
C VAL A 433 -37.70 29.10 21.76
N HIS A 434 -38.11 29.85 20.75
CA HIS A 434 -38.73 31.17 20.93
C HIS A 434 -39.99 31.07 21.80
N ASN A 435 -40.87 30.09 21.51
CA ASN A 435 -42.10 29.87 22.25
C ASN A 435 -41.82 29.49 23.71
N LEU A 436 -40.80 28.69 24.01
CA LEU A 436 -40.41 28.35 25.38
C LEU A 436 -40.04 29.61 26.18
N VAL A 437 -39.28 30.53 25.61
CA VAL A 437 -38.96 31.81 26.28
C VAL A 437 -40.21 32.70 26.39
N ALA A 438 -41.05 32.73 25.34
CA ALA A 438 -42.29 33.50 25.36
C ALA A 438 -43.28 33.01 26.44
N ILE A 439 -43.31 31.71 26.73
CA ILE A 439 -44.11 31.13 27.82
C ILE A 439 -43.65 31.68 29.17
N GLU A 440 -42.34 31.70 29.43
CA GLU A 440 -41.78 32.29 30.66
C GLU A 440 -42.06 33.81 30.78
N LEU A 441 -42.13 34.51 29.65
CA LEU A 441 -42.50 35.93 29.60
C LEU A 441 -44.01 36.18 29.78
N ALA A 442 -44.86 35.19 29.50
CA ALA A 442 -46.30 35.34 29.57
C ALA A 442 -46.80 35.45 31.01
N TYR A 443 -46.25 34.63 31.91
CA TYR A 443 -46.67 34.57 33.31
C TYR A 443 -45.51 34.35 34.27
N VAL A 444 -45.35 35.26 35.24
CA VAL A 444 -44.36 35.12 36.32
C VAL A 444 -45.06 34.52 37.55
N ASN A 445 -44.77 33.26 37.85
CA ASN A 445 -45.39 32.55 38.97
C ASN A 445 -44.71 32.88 40.30
N THR A 446 -45.23 33.86 41.04
CA THR A 446 -44.76 34.20 42.39
C THR A 446 -45.11 33.16 43.46
N LYS A 447 -45.88 32.11 43.11
CA LYS A 447 -46.16 30.96 44.00
C LYS A 447 -45.27 29.76 43.71
N HIS A 448 -44.21 29.93 42.92
CA HIS A 448 -43.28 28.85 42.63
C HIS A 448 -42.67 28.30 43.95
N PRO A 449 -42.53 26.97 44.13
CA PRO A 449 -42.02 26.38 45.38
C PRO A 449 -40.67 26.92 45.84
N ASP A 450 -39.82 27.30 44.88
CA ASP A 450 -38.48 27.86 45.14
C ASP A 450 -38.46 29.40 45.27
N PHE A 451 -39.61 30.06 45.12
CA PHE A 451 -39.73 31.52 45.25
C PHE A 451 -40.15 31.88 46.68
N ALA A 452 -39.22 32.42 47.48
CA ALA A 452 -39.49 32.87 48.84
C ALA A 452 -39.95 34.34 48.86
N ASP A 453 -41.09 34.61 49.49
CA ASP A 453 -41.67 35.96 49.60
C ASP A 453 -40.73 36.95 50.31
N ALA A 454 -40.74 38.21 49.86
CA ALA A 454 -40.03 39.32 50.50
C ALA A 454 -40.40 39.50 51.99
N CYS A 455 -41.61 39.10 52.41
CA CYS A 455 -42.02 39.07 53.82
C CYS A 455 -41.23 38.06 54.67
N GLY A 456 -40.79 36.94 54.10
CA GLY A 456 -39.95 35.95 54.81
C GLY A 456 -38.53 36.47 55.06
N VAL A 457 -37.99 37.27 54.13
CA VAL A 457 -36.65 37.85 54.23
C VAL A 457 -36.63 39.08 55.15
N MET A 458 -37.68 39.92 55.14
CA MET A 458 -37.80 41.06 56.06
C MET A 458 -37.98 40.61 57.51
N ASN A 459 -38.80 39.58 57.79
CA ASN A 459 -38.96 39.04 59.15
C ASN A 459 -37.65 38.40 59.69
N ASN A 460 -36.85 37.80 58.82
CA ASN A 460 -35.55 37.26 59.21
C ASN A 460 -34.53 38.36 59.53
N ASN A 461 -34.57 39.50 58.85
CA ASN A 461 -33.68 40.63 59.14
C ASN A 461 -34.08 41.39 60.42
N ILE A 462 -35.39 41.57 60.68
CA ILE A 462 -35.87 42.20 61.93
C ILE A 462 -35.51 41.33 63.15
N GLY A 463 -35.66 40.00 63.05
CA GLY A 463 -35.28 39.08 64.13
C GLY A 463 -33.76 38.97 64.39
N VAL A 464 -32.92 39.41 63.45
CA VAL A 464 -31.46 39.50 63.62
C VAL A 464 -31.05 40.81 64.29
N GLU A 465 -31.70 41.94 63.96
CA GLU A 465 -31.49 43.22 64.65
C GLU A 465 -31.96 43.20 66.11
N GLU A 466 -33.10 42.55 66.42
CA GLU A 466 -33.55 42.38 67.81
C GLU A 466 -32.57 41.53 68.64
N LYS A 467 -32.00 40.47 68.06
CA LYS A 467 -30.97 39.65 68.72
C LYS A 467 -29.62 40.35 68.88
N GLN A 468 -29.30 41.32 68.02
CA GLN A 468 -28.12 42.17 68.18
C GLN A 468 -28.32 43.25 69.25
N ASN A 469 -29.52 43.84 69.35
CA ASN A 469 -29.86 44.80 70.40
C ASN A 469 -29.98 44.17 71.80
N GLU A 470 -30.46 42.92 71.92
CA GLU A 470 -30.43 42.19 73.20
C GLU A 470 -29.00 41.82 73.64
N ARG A 471 -28.07 41.65 72.70
CA ARG A 471 -26.66 41.38 72.99
C ARG A 471 -25.89 42.63 73.41
N THR A 472 -26.21 43.81 72.86
CA THR A 472 -25.61 45.07 73.30
C THR A 472 -26.17 45.57 74.64
N ALA A 473 -27.45 45.33 74.95
CA ALA A 473 -28.04 45.67 76.25
C ALA A 473 -27.47 44.84 77.43
N ARG A 474 -26.93 43.64 77.17
CA ARG A 474 -26.25 42.81 78.19
C ARG A 474 -24.77 43.14 78.40
N CYS A 475 -24.20 44.06 77.61
CA CYS A 475 -22.78 44.44 77.67
C CYS A 475 -22.56 45.89 78.13
N SER A 476 -23.46 46.44 78.95
CA SER A 476 -23.21 47.69 79.68
C SER A 476 -22.57 47.36 81.04
N PRO A 477 -21.32 47.78 81.33
CA PRO A 477 -20.69 47.49 82.62
C PRO A 477 -21.30 48.34 83.72
N GLN A 478 -21.65 47.71 84.86
CA GLN A 478 -21.77 48.43 86.12
C GLN A 478 -20.38 48.97 86.49
N GLY A 479 -20.27 50.30 86.51
CA GLY A 479 -19.18 51.07 87.11
C GLY A 479 -19.80 52.24 87.86
#